data_AF-A0A816FQQ8-F1
#
_entry.id   AF-A0A816FQQ8-F1
#
_cell.length_a   1.000
_cell.length_b   1.000
_cell.length_c   1.000
_cell.angle_alpha   90.00
_cell.angle_beta   90.00
_cell.angle_gamma   90.00
#
_symmetry.space_group_name_H-M   'P 1'
#
loop_
_entity.id
_entity.type
_entity.pdbx_description
1 polymer ?
#
loop_
_entity_poly.entity_id
_entity_poly.type
_entity_poly.pdbx_seq_one_letter_code
_entity_poly.pdbx_strand_id
1 'polypeptide(L)' 'MRKRIAIIGAGPCGLFQLIALKNDDLDLICFERQSEWGGMWLYTEESKTSTSEEPVHTSMYKQLWSNGP' A
#
# COMPACT_ATOMS: atom_id res chain seq x y z
N MET A 1 -22.47 -17.75 6.58
CA MET A 1 -21.76 -16.47 6.82
C MET A 1 -20.67 -16.35 5.76
N ARG A 2 -20.54 -15.19 5.11
CA ARG A 2 -19.46 -14.94 4.14
C ARG A 2 -18.12 -14.89 4.90
N LYS A 3 -17.07 -15.54 4.38
CA LYS A 3 -15.74 -15.49 5.02
C LYS A 3 -15.21 -14.06 4.91
N ARG A 4 -14.70 -13.51 6.02
CA ARG A 4 -14.13 -12.16 6.07
C ARG A 4 -12.61 -12.24 6.00
N ILE A 5 -11.99 -11.43 5.16
CA ILE A 5 -10.54 -11.40 4.96
C ILE A 5 -10.05 -9.97 5.14
N ALA A 6 -9.06 -9.80 6.02
CA ALA A 6 -8.32 -8.56 6.18
C ALA A 6 -7.03 -8.61 5.36
N ILE A 7 -6.82 -7.59 4.54
CA ILE A 7 -5.58 -7.34 3.79
C ILE A 7 -4.89 -6.14 4.45
N ILE A 8 -3.62 -6.29 4.81
CA ILE A 8 -2.85 -5.24 5.49
C ILE A 8 -1.82 -4.69 4.51
N GLY A 9 -1.96 -3.41 4.18
CA GLY A 9 -1.19 -2.68 3.17
C GLY A 9 -1.87 -2.67 1.80
N ALA A 10 -2.05 -1.49 1.22
CA ALA A 10 -2.54 -1.23 -0.14
C ALA A 10 -1.40 -0.83 -1.10
N GLY A 11 -0.21 -1.40 -0.90
CA GLY A 11 0.83 -1.47 -1.92
C GLY A 11 0.50 -2.49 -3.02
N PRO A 12 1.39 -2.69 -4.01
CA PRO A 12 1.13 -3.59 -5.14
C PRO A 12 0.61 -4.97 -4.73
N CYS A 13 1.24 -5.61 -3.75
CA CYS A 13 0.83 -6.94 -3.27
C CYS A 13 -0.61 -6.97 -2.73
N GLY A 14 -0.99 -6.01 -1.88
CA GLY A 14 -2.34 -5.95 -1.32
C GLY A 14 -3.40 -5.64 -2.37
N LEU A 15 -3.09 -4.76 -3.32
CA LEU A 15 -3.97 -4.45 -4.44
C LEU A 15 -4.16 -5.67 -5.36
N PHE A 16 -3.09 -6.39 -5.70
CA PHE A 16 -3.22 -7.63 -6.47
C PHE A 16 -3.98 -8.71 -5.71
N GLN A 17 -3.84 -8.79 -4.38
CA GLN A 17 -4.63 -9.71 -3.57
C GLN A 17 -6.13 -9.36 -3.59
N LEU A 18 -6.48 -8.08 -3.52
CA LEU A 18 -7.86 -7.61 -3.68
C LEU A 18 -8.42 -7.99 -5.05
N ILE A 19 -7.65 -7.78 -6.13
CA ILE A 19 -8.06 -8.12 -7.49
C ILE A 19 -8.27 -9.63 -7.63
N ALA A 20 -7.33 -10.44 -7.12
CA ALA A 20 -7.39 -11.90 -7.19
C ALA A 20 -8.63 -12.47 -6.50
N LEU A 21 -9.05 -11.86 -5.38
CA LEU A 21 -10.19 -12.32 -4.58
C LEU A 21 -11.52 -11.60 -4.93
N LYS A 22 -11.51 -10.62 -5.83
CA LYS A 22 -12.65 -9.72 -6.08
C LYS A 22 -13.92 -10.45 -6.49
N ASN A 23 -13.78 -11.55 -7.24
CA ASN A 23 -14.91 -12.30 -7.78
C ASN A 23 -15.37 -13.44 -6.88
N ASP A 24 -14.67 -13.67 -5.76
CA ASP A 24 -15.05 -14.70 -4.80
C ASP A 24 -16.16 -14.19 -3.87
N ASP A 25 -16.95 -15.11 -3.30
CA ASP A 25 -17.93 -14.78 -2.26
C ASP A 25 -17.24 -14.56 -0.89
N LEU A 26 -16.40 -13.52 -0.82
CA LEU A 26 -15.57 -13.11 0.34
C LEU A 26 -15.80 -11.65 0.75
N ASP A 27 -15.94 -11.36 2.04
CA ASP A 27 -16.02 -9.99 2.55
C ASP A 27 -14.59 -9.46 2.77
N LEU A 28 -14.14 -8.58 1.87
CA LEU A 28 -12.76 -8.10 1.83
C LEU A 28 -12.65 -6.72 2.47
N ILE A 29 -11.71 -6.56 3.40
CA ILE A 29 -11.35 -5.25 3.97
C ILE A 29 -9.86 -5.06 3.80
N CYS A 30 -9.45 -3.94 3.20
CA CYS A 30 -8.05 -3.56 3.07
C CYS A 30 -7.76 -2.38 4.00
N PHE A 31 -6.70 -2.49 4.80
CA PHE A 31 -6.22 -1.44 5.68
C PHE A 31 -4.93 -0.87 5.11
N GLU A 32 -4.91 0.43 4.85
CA GLU A 32 -3.71 1.18 4.49
C GLU A 32 -3.54 2.31 5.49
N ARG A 33 -2.30 2.52 5.89
CA ARG A 33 -1.88 3.49 6.89
C ARG A 33 -1.55 4.83 6.24
N GLN A 34 -0.99 4.79 5.03
CA GLN A 34 -0.80 5.97 4.21
C GLN A 34 -2.15 6.57 3.80
N SER A 35 -2.18 7.87 3.50
CA SER A 35 -3.38 8.55 3.03
C SER A 35 -3.89 8.05 1.67
N GLU A 36 -2.99 7.46 0.90
CA GLU A 36 -3.24 6.92 -0.43
C GLU A 36 -2.61 5.54 -0.57
N TRP A 37 -3.19 4.71 -1.42
CA TRP A 37 -2.62 3.46 -1.89
C TRP A 37 -1.36 3.65 -2.76
N GLY A 38 -0.66 2.54 -3.03
CA GLY A 38 0.56 2.52 -3.85
C GLY A 38 1.80 2.07 -3.08
N GLY A 39 1.74 2.09 -1.75
CA GLY A 39 2.80 1.58 -0.86
C GLY A 39 4.14 2.28 -1.14
N MET A 40 5.16 1.49 -1.48
CA MET A 40 6.49 2.01 -1.82
C MET A 40 6.46 3.07 -2.93
N TRP A 41 5.51 3.00 -3.87
CA TRP A 41 5.43 3.90 -5.02
C TRP A 41 4.79 5.26 -4.72
N LEU A 42 4.22 5.45 -3.53
CA LEU A 42 3.71 6.75 -3.09
C LEU A 42 4.86 7.61 -2.57
N TYR A 43 5.39 8.48 -3.42
CA TYR A 43 6.47 9.40 -3.06
C TYR A 43 6.00 10.50 -2.09
N THR A 44 6.85 10.84 -1.11
CA THR A 44 6.69 12.01 -0.24
C THR A 44 8.04 12.71 -0.03
N GLU A 45 7.99 14.02 0.20
CA GLU A 45 9.14 14.85 0.61
C GLU A 45 9.47 14.69 2.10
N GLU A 46 8.59 14.04 2.86
CA GLU A 46 8.80 13.83 4.28
C GLU A 46 10.01 12.94 4.54
N SER A 47 10.96 13.48 5.32
CA SER A 47 12.08 12.70 5.85
C SER A 47 11.63 11.81 7.02
N LYS A 48 12.38 10.75 7.35
CA LYS A 48 12.15 9.93 8.56
C LYS A 48 12.14 10.74 9.88
N THR A 49 12.60 11.98 9.84
CA THR A 49 12.60 12.96 10.94
C THR A 49 11.42 13.94 10.89
N SER A 50 10.47 13.78 9.95
CA SER A 50 9.23 14.55 10.00
C SER A 50 8.51 14.21 11.30
N THR A 51 7.89 15.23 11.89
CA THR A 51 7.23 15.22 13.21
C THR A 51 6.01 14.28 13.31
N SER A 52 5.81 13.41 12.33
CA SER A 52 4.84 12.33 12.33
C SER A 52 5.27 11.29 13.37
N GLU A 53 4.32 10.85 14.21
CA GLU A 53 4.53 9.78 15.19
C GLU A 53 4.91 8.45 14.52
N GLU A 54 4.65 8.33 13.22
CA GLU A 54 4.88 7.10 12.47
C GLU A 54 5.98 7.20 11.41
N PRO A 55 6.78 6.12 11.21
CA PRO A 55 7.84 6.11 10.21
C PRO A 55 7.31 6.26 8.78
N VAL A 56 7.99 7.08 7.97
CA VAL A 56 7.77 7.20 6.52
C VAL A 56 7.95 5.82 5.86
N HIS A 57 6.94 5.42 5.07
CA HIS A 57 6.87 4.08 4.47
C HIS A 57 7.69 3.96 3.17
N THR A 58 7.58 4.94 2.28
CA THR A 58 8.30 4.92 0.99
C THR A 58 9.80 5.14 1.18
N SER A 59 10.58 4.52 0.31
CA SER A 59 12.02 4.75 0.13
C SER A 59 12.34 5.33 -1.25
N MET A 60 11.32 5.74 -2.00
CA MET A 60 11.49 6.38 -3.30
C MET A 60 12.05 7.80 -3.15
N TYR A 61 12.74 8.28 -4.16
CA TYR A 61 13.37 9.60 -4.19
C TYR A 61 13.03 10.35 -5.48
N LYS A 62 13.22 11.67 -5.47
CA LYS A 62 13.03 12.50 -6.66
C LYS A 62 13.81 11.97 -7.84
N GLN A 63 13.20 11.98 -9.02
CA GLN A 63 13.82 11.53 -10.26
C GLN A 63 14.20 10.04 -10.25
N LEU A 64 13.58 9.22 -9.40
CA LEU A 64 13.66 7.76 -9.53
C LEU A 64 12.95 7.31 -10.81
N TRP A 65 13.59 6.39 -11.53
CA TRP A 65 13.05 5.72 -12.72
C TRP A 65 13.00 4.21 -12.50
N SER A 66 12.24 3.50 -13.34
CA SER A 66 12.29 2.03 -13.35
C SER A 66 13.72 1.56 -13.55
N ASN A 67 14.14 0.58 -12.75
CA ASN A 67 15.47 -0.03 -12.83
C ASN A 67 15.53 -1.21 -13.82
N GLY A 68 14.43 -1.51 -14.51
CA GLY A 68 14.32 -2.54 -15.52
C GLY A 68 13.23 -2.23 -16.57
N PRO A 69 13.23 -2.97 -17.69
CA PRO A 69 12.19 -2.87 -18.72
C PRO A 69 10.83 -3.40 -18.25
#